data_AF-A0A6C0AJ37-F1
#
_entry.id   AF-A0A6C0AJ37-F1
#
_cell.length_a   1.000
_cell.length_b   1.000
_cell.length_c   1.000
_cell.angle_alpha   90.00
_cell.angle_beta   90.00
_cell.angle_gamma   90.00
#
_symmetry.space_group_name_H-M   'P 1'
#
loop_
_entity.id
_entity.type
_entity.pdbx_description
1 polymer ?
#
loop_
_entity_poly.entity_id
_entity_poly.type
_entity_poly.pdbx_seq_one_letter_code
_entity_poly.pdbx_strand_id
1 'polypeptide(L)'
;MNIADGRTVADFQKFTFSGHLRAHVSKVLDENIKLGHADYSCYWTLELLCSGLVHSLWNTLFESSARHINRAAPNVFLYLVQAYEKFAPYEGQYSILAMTDMRNNLQIRTMVCEAAATVALTRKNKLPHLPVIKPEHDFQHATVQENLKSPSASYARHIVREDDPIDLYVPLNELSYCLRPEARDFTRALYWISWILKFGSVFKNTHKRNLDCSYRPNPYIDQTHGRNVIWLIWDIVRDNARSSPQAGVLAPYLDALYKLHCLRWSPTVAKSRGVFLISACLFICESNTLDIHYPVPQNIITIKNIVENSPEWINSIIQTQKTFSA
;
A
#
# COMPACT_ATOMS: atom_id res chain seq x y z
N MET A 1 30.81 6.80 -7.78
CA MET A 1 30.87 6.06 -9.05
C MET A 1 29.64 6.39 -9.89
N ASN A 2 29.84 6.84 -11.14
CA ASN A 2 28.78 7.19 -12.07
C ASN A 2 28.51 6.05 -13.05
N ILE A 3 27.25 5.84 -13.38
CA ILE A 3 26.78 4.88 -14.39
C ILE A 3 26.62 5.63 -15.72
N ALA A 4 27.41 5.24 -16.72
CA ALA A 4 27.30 5.71 -18.10
C ALA A 4 26.58 4.65 -18.94
N ASP A 5 25.33 4.91 -19.28
CA ASP A 5 24.47 4.01 -20.05
C ASP A 5 23.33 4.84 -20.66
N GLY A 6 23.10 4.69 -21.97
CA GLY A 6 22.18 5.54 -22.73
C GLY A 6 20.73 5.03 -22.79
N ARG A 7 20.41 3.92 -22.11
CA ARG A 7 19.05 3.37 -22.08
C ARG A 7 18.16 4.26 -21.20
N THR A 8 16.91 4.37 -21.61
CA THR A 8 15.86 5.14 -20.94
C THR A 8 14.90 4.20 -20.21
N VAL A 9 13.94 4.77 -19.47
CA VAL A 9 12.85 3.97 -18.86
C VAL A 9 12.06 3.15 -19.90
N ALA A 10 12.02 3.56 -21.17
CA ALA A 10 11.35 2.79 -22.22
C ALA A 10 12.05 1.45 -22.50
N ASP A 11 13.36 1.36 -22.28
CA ASP A 11 14.12 0.11 -22.44
C ASP A 11 13.92 -0.85 -21.27
N PHE A 12 13.43 -0.32 -20.12
CA PHE A 12 13.26 -1.07 -18.88
C PHE A 12 11.82 -1.50 -18.58
N GLN A 13 10.98 -1.60 -19.62
CA GLN A 13 9.57 -2.00 -19.43
C GLN A 13 9.44 -3.46 -18.99
N LYS A 14 10.28 -4.36 -19.53
CA LYS A 14 10.26 -5.80 -19.25
C LYS A 14 11.39 -6.25 -18.34
N PHE A 15 12.59 -5.74 -18.57
CA PHE A 15 13.80 -6.09 -17.84
C PHE A 15 14.36 -4.86 -17.11
N THR A 16 15.07 -5.07 -16.02
CA THR A 16 15.77 -4.01 -15.29
C THR A 16 17.17 -3.76 -15.88
N PHE A 17 17.89 -2.79 -15.33
CA PHE A 17 19.22 -2.36 -15.77
C PHE A 17 20.19 -3.54 -15.99
N SER A 18 20.18 -4.50 -15.07
CA SER A 18 21.04 -5.68 -15.05
C SER A 18 20.44 -6.89 -15.79
N GLY A 19 19.28 -6.75 -16.43
CA GLY A 19 18.64 -7.82 -17.22
C GLY A 19 17.66 -8.71 -16.45
N HIS A 20 17.33 -8.40 -15.19
CA HIS A 20 16.33 -9.17 -14.44
C HIS A 20 14.90 -8.83 -14.88
N LEU A 21 13.98 -9.79 -14.84
CA LEU A 21 12.56 -9.52 -15.09
C LEU A 21 12.02 -8.53 -14.06
N ARG A 22 11.42 -7.42 -14.51
CA ARG A 22 10.88 -6.36 -13.64
C ARG A 22 9.91 -6.89 -12.58
N ALA A 23 8.98 -7.75 -13.00
CA ALA A 23 8.00 -8.35 -12.09
C ALA A 23 8.64 -9.27 -11.02
N HIS A 24 9.83 -9.81 -11.30
CA HIS A 24 10.58 -10.61 -10.34
C HIS A 24 11.29 -9.70 -9.32
N VAL A 25 11.92 -8.61 -9.76
CA VAL A 25 12.67 -7.70 -8.87
C VAL A 25 11.79 -7.15 -7.74
N SER A 26 10.57 -6.69 -8.02
CA SER A 26 9.65 -6.24 -6.96
C SER A 26 9.29 -7.35 -5.96
N LYS A 27 9.17 -8.61 -6.40
CA LYS A 27 8.92 -9.75 -5.50
C LYS A 27 10.14 -10.08 -4.64
N VAL A 28 11.34 -10.02 -5.22
CA VAL A 28 12.59 -10.27 -4.49
C VAL A 28 12.84 -9.16 -3.47
N LEU A 29 12.57 -7.90 -3.81
CA LEU A 29 12.62 -6.80 -2.85
C LEU A 29 11.60 -6.99 -1.70
N ASP A 30 10.35 -7.34 -2.02
CA ASP A 30 9.32 -7.64 -1.00
C ASP A 30 9.75 -8.77 -0.05
N GLU A 31 10.33 -9.85 -0.57
CA GLU A 31 10.80 -10.98 0.23
C GLU A 31 12.01 -10.60 1.09
N ASN A 32 12.97 -9.84 0.57
CA ASN A 32 14.11 -9.37 1.37
C ASN A 32 13.67 -8.42 2.48
N ILE A 33 12.68 -7.57 2.23
CA ILE A 33 12.06 -6.75 3.27
C ILE A 33 11.43 -7.65 4.33
N LYS A 34 10.60 -8.62 3.93
CA LYS A 34 9.94 -9.56 4.83
C LYS A 34 10.92 -10.30 5.74
N LEU A 35 12.05 -10.74 5.19
CA LEU A 35 13.09 -11.48 5.91
C LEU A 35 14.04 -10.58 6.73
N GLY A 36 13.96 -9.26 6.54
CA GLY A 36 14.82 -8.29 7.24
C GLY A 36 16.23 -8.17 6.68
N HIS A 37 16.41 -8.58 5.41
CA HIS A 37 17.68 -8.53 4.71
C HIS A 37 17.93 -7.12 4.15
N ALA A 38 18.51 -6.23 4.95
CA ALA A 38 18.66 -4.81 4.61
C ALA A 38 19.62 -4.54 3.44
N ASP A 39 20.78 -5.20 3.38
CA ASP A 39 21.75 -5.03 2.28
C ASP A 39 21.14 -5.42 0.94
N TYR A 40 20.49 -6.60 0.89
CA TYR A 40 19.79 -7.06 -0.31
C TYR A 40 18.60 -6.17 -0.67
N SER A 41 17.87 -5.65 0.32
CA SER A 41 16.79 -4.69 0.06
C SER A 41 17.33 -3.41 -0.59
N CYS A 42 18.48 -2.91 -0.15
CA CYS A 42 19.14 -1.76 -0.77
C CYS A 42 19.64 -2.08 -2.18
N TYR A 43 20.24 -3.25 -2.39
CA TYR A 43 20.67 -3.70 -3.73
C TYR A 43 19.50 -3.70 -4.73
N TRP A 44 18.38 -4.34 -4.40
CA TRP A 44 17.22 -4.41 -5.32
C TRP A 44 16.51 -3.07 -5.48
N THR A 45 16.58 -2.21 -4.47
CA THR A 45 16.14 -0.82 -4.56
C THR A 45 17.01 -0.03 -5.55
N LEU A 46 18.33 -0.18 -5.48
CA LEU A 46 19.26 0.45 -6.42
C LEU A 46 19.12 -0.11 -7.84
N GLU A 47 18.82 -1.40 -8.00
CA GLU A 47 18.53 -1.99 -9.32
C GLU A 47 17.33 -1.31 -9.99
N LEU A 48 16.24 -1.10 -9.23
CA LEU A 48 15.07 -0.36 -9.71
C LEU A 48 15.40 1.11 -9.99
N LEU A 49 16.20 1.76 -9.14
CA LEU A 49 16.67 3.13 -9.36
C LEU A 49 17.51 3.26 -10.65
N CYS A 50 18.46 2.34 -10.88
CA CYS A 50 19.31 2.31 -12.08
C CYS A 50 18.50 2.15 -13.37
N SER A 51 17.32 1.53 -13.25
CA SER A 51 16.35 1.33 -14.33
C SER A 51 15.37 2.50 -14.49
N GLY A 52 15.46 3.55 -13.66
CA GLY A 52 14.49 4.65 -13.60
C GLY A 52 13.08 4.22 -13.14
N LEU A 53 12.94 3.03 -12.52
CA LEU A 53 11.66 2.44 -12.11
C LEU A 53 11.23 2.88 -10.70
N VAL A 54 11.38 4.18 -10.40
CA VAL A 54 11.21 4.71 -9.03
C VAL A 54 9.82 4.56 -8.45
N HIS A 55 8.76 4.56 -9.27
CA HIS A 55 7.42 4.27 -8.76
C HIS A 55 7.31 2.81 -8.31
N SER A 56 7.95 1.88 -9.01
CA SER A 56 7.92 0.44 -8.66
C SER A 56 8.67 0.22 -7.35
N LEU A 57 9.79 0.93 -7.17
CA LEU A 57 10.58 0.95 -5.95
C LEU A 57 9.73 1.41 -4.75
N TRP A 58 9.22 2.64 -4.79
CA TRP A 58 8.46 3.21 -3.67
C TRP A 58 7.18 2.42 -3.37
N ASN A 59 6.46 1.98 -4.40
CA ASN A 59 5.28 1.14 -4.22
C ASN A 59 5.61 -0.17 -3.52
N THR A 60 6.75 -0.79 -3.83
CA THR A 60 7.19 -2.01 -3.14
C THR A 60 7.45 -1.70 -1.67
N LEU A 61 8.19 -0.63 -1.34
CA LEU A 61 8.44 -0.25 0.06
C LEU A 61 7.14 0.00 0.85
N PHE A 62 6.18 0.71 0.27
CA PHE A 62 4.90 1.00 0.91
C PHE A 62 4.07 -0.26 1.14
N GLU A 63 3.91 -1.08 0.09
CA GLU A 63 3.08 -2.28 0.19
C GLU A 63 3.73 -3.35 1.07
N SER A 64 5.06 -3.52 1.02
CA SER A 64 5.80 -4.43 1.90
C SER A 64 5.69 -4.00 3.36
N SER A 65 5.67 -2.69 3.63
CA SER A 65 5.44 -2.18 4.99
C SER A 65 4.04 -2.53 5.50
N ALA A 66 3.01 -2.42 4.66
CA ALA A 66 1.68 -2.89 5.02
C ALA A 66 1.61 -4.42 5.20
N ARG A 67 2.19 -5.20 4.29
CA ARG A 67 2.14 -6.67 4.35
C ARG A 67 2.90 -7.27 5.53
N HIS A 68 4.08 -6.70 5.83
CA HIS A 68 5.08 -7.35 6.68
C HIS A 68 5.41 -6.59 7.96
N ILE A 69 4.99 -5.32 8.11
CA ILE A 69 5.22 -4.52 9.33
C ILE A 69 3.90 -4.15 10.00
N ASN A 70 3.00 -3.46 9.29
CA ASN A 70 1.68 -3.01 9.75
C ASN A 70 1.66 -2.53 11.21
N ARG A 71 0.96 -3.25 12.10
CA ARG A 71 0.78 -2.91 13.51
C ARG A 71 2.02 -3.12 14.36
N ALA A 72 3.03 -3.84 13.88
CA ALA A 72 4.26 -4.09 14.64
C ALA A 72 5.07 -2.82 14.86
N ALA A 73 4.98 -1.87 13.92
CA ALA A 73 5.60 -0.56 14.00
C ALA A 73 4.82 0.45 13.13
N PRO A 74 3.67 0.97 13.59
CA PRO A 74 2.79 1.87 12.85
C PRO A 74 3.49 3.15 12.37
N ASN A 75 4.51 3.60 13.10
CA ASN A 75 5.34 4.76 12.74
C ASN A 75 6.07 4.57 11.40
N VAL A 76 6.18 3.34 10.86
CA VAL A 76 6.73 3.10 9.52
C VAL A 76 5.97 3.85 8.43
N PHE A 77 4.65 4.03 8.57
CA PHE A 77 3.85 4.73 7.57
C PHE A 77 4.10 6.24 7.62
N LEU A 78 4.27 6.81 8.81
CA LEU A 78 4.64 8.22 8.98
C LEU A 78 6.04 8.48 8.40
N TYR A 79 6.99 7.61 8.72
CA TYR A 79 8.34 7.65 8.18
C TYR A 79 8.32 7.59 6.64
N LEU A 80 7.58 6.65 6.06
CA LEU A 80 7.55 6.47 4.61
C LEU A 80 6.90 7.64 3.86
N VAL A 81 5.84 8.24 4.42
CA VAL A 81 5.26 9.47 3.86
C VAL A 81 6.30 10.59 3.86
N GLN A 82 6.97 10.84 4.99
CA GLN A 82 8.01 11.86 5.08
C GLN A 82 9.21 11.58 4.16
N ALA A 83 9.62 10.31 4.04
CA ALA A 83 10.71 9.90 3.16
C ALA A 83 10.34 10.16 1.69
N TYR A 84 9.11 9.84 1.28
CA TYR A 84 8.64 10.09 -0.07
C TYR A 84 8.44 11.59 -0.35
N GLU A 85 7.91 12.36 0.60
CA GLU A 85 7.78 13.82 0.47
C GLU A 85 9.14 14.52 0.32
N LYS A 86 10.19 14.01 0.97
CA LYS A 86 11.57 14.48 0.76
C LYS A 86 12.12 14.07 -0.62
N PHE A 87 11.76 12.90 -1.12
CA PHE A 87 12.22 12.38 -2.41
C PHE A 87 11.49 13.03 -3.61
N ALA A 88 10.19 13.31 -3.50
CA ALA A 88 9.36 13.75 -4.63
C ALA A 88 9.86 15.04 -5.33
N PRO A 89 10.42 16.06 -4.64
CA PRO A 89 11.04 17.21 -5.28
C PRO A 89 12.27 16.86 -6.14
N TYR A 90 13.00 15.78 -5.81
CA TYR A 90 14.10 15.29 -6.65
C TYR A 90 13.56 14.58 -7.88
N GLU A 91 12.55 13.72 -7.71
CA GLU A 91 11.87 13.07 -8.85
C GLU A 91 11.34 14.10 -9.85
N GLY A 92 10.75 15.19 -9.36
CA GLY A 92 10.21 16.28 -10.18
C GLY A 92 11.24 17.07 -11.01
N GLN A 93 12.54 16.89 -10.78
CA GLN A 93 13.60 17.50 -11.58
C GLN A 93 13.86 16.76 -12.90
N TYR A 94 13.32 15.54 -13.05
CA TYR A 94 13.56 14.68 -14.20
C TYR A 94 12.29 14.50 -15.02
N SER A 95 12.44 14.59 -16.35
CA SER A 95 11.37 14.15 -17.26
C SER A 95 11.24 12.63 -17.23
N ILE A 96 10.12 12.10 -17.72
CA ILE A 96 9.91 10.64 -17.82
C ILE A 96 11.03 9.97 -18.62
N LEU A 97 11.54 10.62 -19.67
CA LEU A 97 12.63 10.10 -20.51
C LEU A 97 14.00 10.18 -19.82
N ALA A 98 14.21 11.18 -18.97
CA ALA A 98 15.45 11.41 -18.21
C ALA A 98 15.44 10.75 -16.82
N MET A 99 14.41 9.96 -16.50
CA MET A 99 14.24 9.35 -15.19
C MET A 99 15.39 8.39 -14.81
N THR A 100 16.14 7.87 -15.78
CA THR A 100 17.35 7.07 -15.55
C THR A 100 18.54 7.90 -15.08
N ASP A 101 18.60 9.21 -15.34
CA ASP A 101 19.73 10.07 -14.99
C ASP A 101 19.87 10.25 -13.48
N MET A 102 18.74 10.18 -12.76
CA MET A 102 18.70 10.30 -11.30
C MET A 102 19.50 9.20 -10.59
N ARG A 103 19.77 8.08 -11.26
CA ARG A 103 20.62 7.01 -10.73
C ARG A 103 22.03 7.49 -10.39
N ASN A 104 22.50 8.63 -10.92
CA ASN A 104 23.81 9.20 -10.60
C ASN A 104 23.78 10.27 -9.50
N ASN A 105 22.60 10.63 -9.02
CA ASN A 105 22.47 11.55 -7.89
C ASN A 105 22.72 10.81 -6.57
N LEU A 106 23.81 11.15 -5.88
CA LEU A 106 24.21 10.50 -4.62
C LEU A 106 23.14 10.66 -3.53
N GLN A 107 22.53 11.84 -3.43
CA GLN A 107 21.48 12.09 -2.44
C GLN A 107 20.26 11.20 -2.68
N ILE A 108 19.89 10.96 -3.95
CA ILE A 108 18.80 10.05 -4.29
C ILE A 108 19.14 8.61 -3.90
N ARG A 109 20.36 8.14 -4.20
CA ARG A 109 20.82 6.80 -3.78
C ARG A 109 20.73 6.63 -2.26
N THR A 110 21.22 7.62 -1.51
CA THR A 110 21.14 7.63 -0.04
C THR A 110 19.69 7.56 0.43
N MET A 111 18.79 8.41 -0.07
CA MET A 111 17.39 8.45 0.36
C MET A 111 16.66 7.12 0.12
N VAL A 112 16.85 6.48 -1.04
CA VAL A 112 16.15 5.22 -1.32
C VAL A 112 16.74 4.04 -0.53
N CYS A 113 18.06 4.01 -0.33
CA CYS A 113 18.71 2.99 0.50
C CYS A 113 18.33 3.14 1.98
N GLU A 114 18.28 4.36 2.51
CA GLU A 114 17.83 4.62 3.88
C GLU A 114 16.41 4.11 4.09
N ALA A 115 15.50 4.38 3.15
CA ALA A 115 14.13 3.89 3.20
C ALA A 115 14.07 2.36 3.15
N ALA A 116 14.80 1.73 2.23
CA ALA A 116 14.84 0.28 2.08
C ALA A 116 15.40 -0.42 3.32
N ALA A 117 16.55 0.04 3.84
CA ALA A 117 17.16 -0.49 5.05
C ALA A 117 16.25 -0.31 6.27
N THR A 118 15.62 0.87 6.41
CA THR A 118 14.71 1.15 7.53
C THR A 118 13.53 0.20 7.53
N VAL A 119 12.86 0.04 6.39
CA VAL A 119 11.72 -0.89 6.25
C VAL A 119 12.17 -2.34 6.47
N ALA A 120 13.32 -2.74 5.95
CA ALA A 120 13.87 -4.08 6.15
C ALA A 120 14.19 -4.37 7.63
N LEU A 121 14.78 -3.45 8.39
CA LEU A 121 15.15 -3.70 9.79
C LEU A 121 14.01 -3.47 10.80
N THR A 122 12.91 -2.86 10.38
CA THR A 122 11.75 -2.62 11.27
C THR A 122 11.09 -3.93 11.69
N ARG A 123 10.55 -3.99 12.91
CA ARG A 123 9.83 -5.18 13.43
C ARG A 123 8.76 -5.68 12.46
N LYS A 124 8.64 -7.00 12.32
CA LYS A 124 7.71 -7.65 11.39
C LYS A 124 6.44 -8.18 12.06
N ASN A 125 5.32 -8.07 11.35
CA ASN A 125 4.07 -8.77 11.62
C ASN A 125 3.35 -9.08 10.30
N LYS A 126 2.84 -10.30 10.17
CA LYS A 126 2.13 -10.72 8.96
C LYS A 126 0.72 -10.13 8.93
N LEU A 127 0.39 -9.42 7.85
CA LEU A 127 -0.96 -8.91 7.64
C LEU A 127 -1.93 -10.05 7.26
N PRO A 128 -3.11 -10.15 7.89
CA PRO A 128 -4.15 -11.05 7.44
C PRO A 128 -4.66 -10.70 6.04
N HIS A 129 -5.06 -11.71 5.27
CA HIS A 129 -5.56 -11.53 3.91
C HIS A 129 -7.09 -11.43 3.90
N LEU A 130 -7.66 -10.78 2.87
CA LEU A 130 -9.09 -10.85 2.63
C LEU A 130 -9.52 -12.30 2.38
N PRO A 131 -10.59 -12.79 3.03
CA PRO A 131 -11.11 -14.13 2.77
C PRO A 131 -11.66 -14.22 1.34
N VAL A 132 -11.65 -15.43 0.78
CA VAL A 132 -12.24 -15.67 -0.55
C VAL A 132 -13.75 -15.78 -0.41
N ILE A 133 -14.47 -14.98 -1.20
CA ILE A 133 -15.94 -15.00 -1.28
C ILE A 133 -16.38 -15.84 -2.48
N LYS A 134 -17.26 -16.81 -2.23
CA LYS A 134 -17.88 -17.70 -3.19
C LYS A 134 -19.30 -17.21 -3.48
N PRO A 135 -19.57 -16.53 -4.61
CA PRO A 135 -20.87 -15.92 -4.89
C PRO A 135 -22.06 -16.89 -4.77
N GLU A 136 -21.86 -18.15 -5.16
CA GLU A 136 -22.86 -19.22 -5.10
C GLU A 136 -23.33 -19.54 -3.67
N HIS A 137 -22.56 -19.19 -2.66
CA HIS A 137 -22.85 -19.43 -1.24
C HIS A 137 -23.00 -18.10 -0.48
N ASP A 138 -21.98 -17.25 -0.51
CA ASP A 138 -21.90 -16.03 0.30
C ASP A 138 -22.92 -14.95 -0.09
N PHE A 139 -23.50 -15.00 -1.29
CA PHE A 139 -24.56 -14.07 -1.71
C PHE A 139 -25.96 -14.63 -1.47
N GLN A 140 -26.09 -15.86 -0.95
CA GLN A 140 -27.38 -16.41 -0.58
C GLN A 140 -27.94 -15.65 0.63
N HIS A 141 -29.24 -15.35 0.59
CA HIS A 141 -29.92 -14.63 1.67
C HIS A 141 -29.73 -15.30 3.03
N ALA A 142 -29.80 -16.63 3.10
CA ALA A 142 -29.58 -17.39 4.34
C ALA A 142 -28.18 -17.13 4.93
N THR A 143 -27.14 -17.24 4.11
CA THR A 143 -25.76 -16.99 4.53
C THR A 143 -25.53 -15.54 4.96
N VAL A 144 -26.12 -14.58 4.25
CA VAL A 144 -26.05 -13.17 4.65
C VAL A 144 -26.69 -12.98 6.02
N GLN A 145 -27.90 -13.52 6.24
CA GLN A 145 -28.62 -13.43 7.52
C GLN A 145 -27.83 -14.05 8.69
N GLU A 146 -27.20 -15.21 8.49
CA GLU A 146 -26.38 -15.88 9.51
C GLU A 146 -25.17 -15.03 9.94
N ASN A 147 -24.61 -14.27 9.00
CA ASN A 147 -23.45 -13.41 9.21
C ASN A 147 -23.79 -12.03 9.79
N LEU A 148 -25.07 -11.63 9.84
CA LEU A 148 -25.47 -10.36 10.46
C LEU A 148 -25.22 -10.39 11.97
N LYS A 149 -24.65 -9.29 12.47
CA LYS A 149 -24.35 -9.07 13.89
C LYS A 149 -24.67 -7.66 14.37
N SER A 150 -24.88 -6.71 13.47
CA SER A 150 -25.23 -5.36 13.86
C SER A 150 -26.61 -5.35 14.54
N PRO A 151 -26.74 -4.69 15.71
CA PRO A 151 -28.03 -4.60 16.42
C PRO A 151 -28.97 -3.55 15.80
N SER A 152 -28.50 -2.80 14.80
CA SER A 152 -29.24 -1.70 14.19
C SER A 152 -28.81 -1.54 12.74
N ALA A 153 -29.76 -1.14 11.89
CA ALA A 153 -29.51 -0.81 10.49
C ALA A 153 -29.04 0.64 10.29
N SER A 154 -28.54 1.33 11.32
CA SER A 154 -28.23 2.77 11.24
C SER A 154 -26.73 3.12 11.20
N TYR A 155 -25.83 2.14 11.30
CA TYR A 155 -24.38 2.38 11.43
C TYR A 155 -23.73 2.98 10.17
N ALA A 156 -24.31 2.75 8.99
CA ALA A 156 -23.82 3.31 7.72
C ALA A 156 -24.73 4.39 7.13
N ARG A 157 -25.85 4.72 7.79
CA ARG A 157 -26.94 5.53 7.21
C ARG A 157 -26.49 6.93 6.80
N HIS A 158 -25.60 7.57 7.57
CA HIS A 158 -25.08 8.92 7.27
C HIS A 158 -23.96 8.94 6.22
N ILE A 159 -23.48 7.77 5.81
CA ILE A 159 -22.36 7.61 4.86
C ILE A 159 -22.86 7.22 3.47
N VAL A 160 -23.88 6.38 3.43
CA VAL A 160 -24.55 5.96 2.18
C VAL A 160 -25.34 7.13 1.61
N ARG A 161 -25.20 7.35 0.30
CA ARG A 161 -25.88 8.41 -0.46
C ARG A 161 -26.89 7.80 -1.41
N GLU A 162 -27.78 8.63 -1.94
CA GLU A 162 -28.92 8.21 -2.78
C GLU A 162 -28.52 7.38 -4.01
N ASP A 163 -27.44 7.74 -4.70
CA ASP A 163 -26.96 7.01 -5.90
C ASP A 163 -26.07 5.80 -5.57
N ASP A 164 -25.86 5.46 -4.29
CA ASP A 164 -25.14 4.22 -3.95
C ASP A 164 -26.02 2.99 -4.19
N PRO A 165 -25.47 1.88 -4.73
CA PRO A 165 -26.24 0.66 -4.95
C PRO A 165 -26.86 0.13 -3.66
N ILE A 166 -28.19 -0.04 -3.64
CA ILE A 166 -28.94 -0.45 -2.45
C ILE A 166 -28.51 -1.82 -1.90
N ASP A 167 -28.05 -2.73 -2.77
CA ASP A 167 -27.53 -4.05 -2.40
C ASP A 167 -26.30 -3.98 -1.48
N LEU A 168 -25.57 -2.85 -1.48
CA LEU A 168 -24.41 -2.66 -0.62
C LEU A 168 -24.78 -2.21 0.80
N TYR A 169 -26.03 -1.80 1.06
CA TYR A 169 -26.40 -1.19 2.34
C TYR A 169 -26.13 -2.10 3.53
N VAL A 170 -26.60 -3.35 3.46
CA VAL A 170 -26.45 -4.35 4.53
C VAL A 170 -24.97 -4.65 4.81
N PRO A 171 -24.14 -5.02 3.81
CA PRO A 171 -22.69 -5.18 3.99
C PRO A 171 -21.98 -3.95 4.57
N LEU A 172 -22.37 -2.74 4.14
CA LEU A 172 -21.76 -1.50 4.63
C LEU A 172 -22.13 -1.22 6.08
N ASN A 173 -23.38 -1.47 6.46
CA ASN A 173 -23.85 -1.33 7.84
C ASN A 173 -23.11 -2.30 8.77
N GLU A 174 -22.96 -3.56 8.35
CA GLU A 174 -22.21 -4.57 9.10
C GLU A 174 -20.72 -4.23 9.18
N LEU A 175 -20.10 -3.77 8.08
CA LEU A 175 -18.71 -3.31 8.10
C LEU A 175 -18.53 -2.16 9.08
N SER A 176 -19.43 -1.16 9.05
CA SER A 176 -19.39 -0.03 9.99
C SER A 176 -19.48 -0.52 11.42
N TYR A 177 -20.41 -1.44 11.73
CA TYR A 177 -20.54 -2.04 13.05
C TYR A 177 -19.27 -2.78 13.48
N CYS A 178 -18.65 -3.58 12.61
CA CYS A 178 -17.41 -4.32 12.93
C CYS A 178 -16.27 -3.41 13.40
N LEU A 179 -16.24 -2.17 12.93
CA LEU A 179 -15.22 -1.17 13.28
C LEU A 179 -15.58 -0.33 14.51
N ARG A 180 -16.77 -0.51 15.08
CA ARG A 180 -17.20 0.22 16.28
C ARG A 180 -16.42 -0.20 17.53
N PRO A 181 -16.24 0.71 18.51
CA PRO A 181 -15.54 0.41 19.76
C PRO A 181 -16.09 -0.80 20.52
N GLU A 182 -17.40 -1.01 20.46
CA GLU A 182 -18.12 -2.10 21.12
C GLU A 182 -17.93 -3.47 20.44
N ALA A 183 -17.59 -3.52 19.15
CA ALA A 183 -17.45 -4.77 18.39
C ALA A 183 -15.98 -5.12 18.11
N ARG A 184 -15.24 -4.19 17.48
CA ARG A 184 -13.83 -4.35 17.06
C ARG A 184 -13.52 -5.70 16.40
N ASP A 185 -14.44 -6.16 15.56
CA ASP A 185 -14.37 -7.47 14.90
C ASP A 185 -13.61 -7.35 13.56
N PHE A 186 -12.29 -7.39 13.65
CA PHE A 186 -11.42 -7.27 12.48
C PHE A 186 -11.67 -8.36 11.43
N THR A 187 -11.87 -9.61 11.87
CA THR A 187 -12.11 -10.74 10.96
C THR A 187 -13.38 -10.55 10.15
N ARG A 188 -14.49 -10.15 10.79
CA ARG A 188 -15.73 -9.86 10.06
C ARG A 188 -15.64 -8.60 9.22
N ALA A 189 -14.89 -7.58 9.64
CA ALA A 189 -14.61 -6.43 8.79
C ALA A 189 -13.95 -6.87 7.45
N LEU A 190 -12.97 -7.78 7.51
CA LEU A 190 -12.35 -8.33 6.29
C LEU A 190 -13.33 -9.14 5.43
N TYR A 191 -14.23 -9.90 6.06
CA TYR A 191 -15.30 -10.60 5.35
C TYR A 191 -16.18 -9.62 4.56
N TRP A 192 -16.72 -8.58 5.20
CA TRP A 192 -17.61 -7.63 4.55
C TRP A 192 -16.91 -6.79 3.47
N ILE A 193 -15.64 -6.41 3.69
CA ILE A 193 -14.83 -5.78 2.64
C ILE A 193 -14.70 -6.72 1.43
N SER A 194 -14.36 -7.99 1.66
CA SER A 194 -14.23 -8.96 0.57
C SER A 194 -15.56 -9.19 -0.15
N TRP A 195 -16.66 -9.24 0.61
CA TRP A 195 -18.02 -9.38 0.08
C TRP A 195 -18.36 -8.23 -0.87
N ILE A 196 -18.17 -6.97 -0.44
CA ILE A 196 -18.44 -5.77 -1.24
C ILE A 196 -17.60 -5.73 -2.51
N LEU A 197 -16.28 -6.01 -2.40
CA LEU A 197 -15.38 -6.03 -3.55
C LEU A 197 -15.75 -7.14 -4.54
N LYS A 198 -16.12 -8.33 -4.03
CA LYS A 198 -16.56 -9.45 -4.86
C LYS A 198 -17.88 -9.13 -5.55
N PHE A 199 -18.82 -8.48 -4.87
CA PHE A 199 -20.08 -8.06 -5.44
C PHE A 199 -19.85 -7.12 -6.63
N GLY A 200 -19.00 -6.10 -6.47
CA GLY A 200 -18.60 -5.21 -7.56
C GLY A 200 -17.95 -5.95 -8.74
N SER A 201 -17.12 -6.97 -8.46
CA SER A 201 -16.52 -7.81 -9.51
C SER A 201 -17.55 -8.66 -10.26
N VAL A 202 -18.50 -9.28 -9.55
CA VAL A 202 -19.57 -10.08 -10.16
C VAL A 202 -20.50 -9.20 -10.99
N PHE A 203 -20.87 -8.03 -10.46
CA PHE A 203 -21.66 -7.04 -11.18
C PHE A 203 -20.99 -6.65 -12.49
N LYS A 204 -19.68 -6.34 -12.45
CA LYS A 204 -18.91 -5.99 -13.65
C LYS A 204 -18.88 -7.10 -14.70
N ASN A 205 -18.67 -8.33 -14.26
CA ASN A 205 -18.62 -9.47 -15.17
C ASN A 205 -19.96 -9.75 -15.84
N THR A 206 -21.06 -9.55 -15.11
CA THR A 206 -22.44 -9.80 -15.56
C THR A 206 -22.93 -8.69 -16.49
N HIS A 207 -22.75 -7.43 -16.10
CA HIS A 207 -23.32 -6.26 -16.79
C HIS A 207 -22.36 -5.59 -17.78
N LYS A 208 -21.10 -6.05 -17.86
CA LYS A 208 -20.04 -5.48 -18.71
C LYS A 208 -19.76 -3.99 -18.47
N ARG A 209 -20.12 -3.47 -17.29
CA ARG A 209 -19.84 -2.11 -16.82
C ARG A 209 -19.43 -2.12 -15.35
N ASN A 210 -18.69 -1.11 -14.88
CA ASN A 210 -18.32 -1.05 -13.47
C ASN A 210 -19.57 -0.84 -12.58
N LEU A 211 -19.49 -1.30 -11.33
CA LEU A 211 -20.44 -0.90 -10.29
C LEU A 211 -20.06 0.52 -9.86
N ASP A 212 -20.83 1.50 -10.30
CA ASP A 212 -20.61 2.89 -9.94
C ASP A 212 -21.37 3.22 -8.66
N CYS A 213 -20.66 3.80 -7.69
CA CYS A 213 -21.23 4.39 -6.49
C CYS A 213 -21.46 5.89 -6.69
N SER A 214 -22.08 6.52 -5.69
CA SER A 214 -22.12 7.98 -5.59
C SER A 214 -20.72 8.57 -5.68
N TYR A 215 -20.61 9.69 -6.39
CA TYR A 215 -19.34 10.37 -6.61
C TYR A 215 -18.75 10.87 -5.28
N ARG A 216 -17.51 10.47 -4.98
CA ARG A 216 -16.78 10.86 -3.77
C ARG A 216 -15.56 11.69 -4.18
N PRO A 217 -15.60 13.03 -4.00
CA PRO A 217 -14.46 13.89 -4.31
C PRO A 217 -13.25 13.47 -3.49
N ASN A 218 -12.11 13.29 -4.15
CA ASN A 218 -10.86 12.93 -3.50
C ASN A 218 -9.71 13.64 -4.20
N PRO A 219 -9.04 14.62 -3.57
CA PRO A 219 -8.00 15.42 -4.21
C PRO A 219 -6.73 14.61 -4.54
N TYR A 220 -6.59 13.39 -4.02
CA TYR A 220 -5.38 12.56 -4.21
C TYR A 220 -5.45 11.64 -5.42
N ILE A 221 -6.57 11.61 -6.15
CA ILE A 221 -6.78 10.70 -7.29
C ILE A 221 -7.30 11.46 -8.51
N ASP A 222 -7.24 10.79 -9.67
CA ASP A 222 -8.00 11.21 -10.84
C ASP A 222 -9.50 11.16 -10.54
N GLN A 223 -10.21 12.26 -10.79
CA GLN A 223 -11.64 12.37 -10.49
C GLN A 223 -12.51 11.39 -11.30
N THR A 224 -12.03 10.90 -12.45
CA THR A 224 -12.69 9.83 -13.23
C THR A 224 -12.84 8.53 -12.43
N HIS A 225 -12.08 8.36 -11.35
CA HIS A 225 -12.13 7.22 -10.47
C HIS A 225 -12.99 7.43 -9.21
N GLY A 226 -13.57 8.62 -9.02
CA GLY A 226 -14.31 9.01 -7.81
C GLY A 226 -15.60 8.24 -7.54
N ARG A 227 -16.07 7.40 -8.48
CA ARG A 227 -17.25 6.53 -8.30
C ARG A 227 -16.91 5.09 -7.91
N ASN A 228 -15.63 4.76 -7.74
CA ASN A 228 -15.24 3.40 -7.37
C ASN A 228 -15.70 3.04 -5.94
N VAL A 229 -16.25 1.82 -5.76
CA VAL A 229 -16.73 1.30 -4.47
C VAL A 229 -15.70 1.35 -3.34
N ILE A 230 -14.40 1.31 -3.67
CA ILE A 230 -13.33 1.40 -2.66
C ILE A 230 -13.42 2.69 -1.83
N TRP A 231 -13.92 3.78 -2.40
CA TRP A 231 -14.06 5.05 -1.70
C TRP A 231 -15.19 5.04 -0.68
N LEU A 232 -16.27 4.31 -0.97
CA LEU A 232 -17.34 4.08 -0.01
C LEU A 232 -16.85 3.24 1.18
N ILE A 233 -16.00 2.25 0.93
CA ILE A 233 -15.35 1.47 1.99
C ILE A 233 -14.41 2.36 2.82
N TRP A 234 -13.62 3.23 2.18
CA TRP A 234 -12.76 4.18 2.88
C TRP A 234 -13.52 5.23 3.69
N ASP A 235 -14.69 5.68 3.22
CA ASP A 235 -15.56 6.59 3.97
C ASP A 235 -16.00 5.92 5.28
N ILE A 236 -16.41 4.64 5.25
CA ILE A 236 -16.75 3.85 6.44
C ILE A 236 -15.57 3.75 7.41
N VAL A 237 -14.38 3.44 6.91
CA VAL A 237 -13.16 3.33 7.73
C VAL A 237 -12.79 4.67 8.37
N ARG A 238 -12.80 5.76 7.61
CA ARG A 238 -12.46 7.10 8.11
C ARG A 238 -13.51 7.65 9.07
N ASP A 239 -14.79 7.34 8.86
CA ASP A 239 -15.86 7.70 9.79
C ASP A 239 -15.71 6.99 11.14
N ASN A 240 -15.46 5.67 11.12
CA ASN A 240 -15.22 4.91 12.35
C ASN A 240 -13.94 5.31 13.07
N ALA A 241 -12.87 5.65 12.33
CA ALA A 241 -11.65 6.20 12.93
C ALA A 241 -11.90 7.55 13.62
N ARG A 242 -12.70 8.45 13.02
CA ARG A 242 -13.05 9.76 13.61
C ARG A 242 -13.96 9.64 14.82
N SER A 243 -14.85 8.65 14.82
CA SER A 243 -15.79 8.38 15.91
C SER A 243 -15.20 7.50 17.02
N SER A 244 -13.95 7.05 16.87
CA SER A 244 -13.27 6.20 17.84
C SER A 244 -12.86 7.01 19.08
N PRO A 245 -12.91 6.42 20.29
CA PRO A 245 -12.30 7.04 21.48
C PRO A 245 -10.79 7.27 21.32
N GLN A 246 -10.12 6.59 20.38
CA GLN A 246 -8.71 6.75 20.06
C GLN A 246 -8.48 7.60 18.79
N ALA A 247 -9.46 8.41 18.36
CA ALA A 247 -9.38 9.19 17.12
C ALA A 247 -8.08 10.01 16.98
N GLY A 248 -7.64 10.67 18.06
CA GLY A 248 -6.41 11.46 18.06
C GLY A 248 -5.15 10.62 17.79
N VAL A 249 -5.09 9.39 18.30
CA VAL A 249 -3.99 8.45 18.05
C VAL A 249 -4.06 7.91 16.61
N LEU A 250 -5.25 7.56 16.14
CA LEU A 250 -5.45 6.93 14.83
C LEU A 250 -5.24 7.90 13.67
N ALA A 251 -5.67 9.16 13.81
CA ALA A 251 -5.70 10.15 12.73
C ALA A 251 -4.43 10.20 11.85
N PRO A 252 -3.20 10.38 12.39
CA PRO A 252 -1.99 10.48 11.57
C PRO A 252 -1.71 9.20 10.77
N TYR A 253 -1.95 8.03 11.35
CA TYR A 253 -1.71 6.74 10.67
C TYR A 253 -2.73 6.46 9.58
N LEU A 254 -4.00 6.77 9.84
CA LEU A 254 -5.07 6.59 8.87
C LEU A 254 -4.92 7.56 7.68
N ASP A 255 -4.49 8.80 7.93
CA ASP A 255 -4.14 9.75 6.87
C ASP A 255 -2.96 9.25 6.02
N ALA A 256 -1.89 8.77 6.66
CA ALA A 256 -0.75 8.19 5.96
C ALA A 256 -1.15 6.98 5.09
N LEU A 257 -1.88 6.02 5.65
CA LEU A 257 -2.37 4.85 4.92
C LEU A 257 -3.28 5.25 3.75
N TYR A 258 -4.16 6.24 3.94
CA TYR A 258 -5.05 6.73 2.90
C TYR A 258 -4.28 7.41 1.76
N LYS A 259 -3.30 8.27 2.07
CA LYS A 259 -2.42 8.89 1.07
C LYS A 259 -1.65 7.85 0.28
N LEU A 260 -1.07 6.85 0.95
CA LEU A 260 -0.36 5.74 0.29
C LEU A 260 -1.29 4.89 -0.58
N HIS A 261 -2.53 4.67 -0.15
CA HIS A 261 -3.55 4.00 -0.97
C HIS A 261 -3.88 4.80 -2.23
N CYS A 262 -4.05 6.11 -2.11
CA CYS A 262 -4.44 7.00 -3.21
C CYS A 262 -3.31 7.28 -4.21
N LEU A 263 -2.04 7.12 -3.81
CA LEU A 263 -0.90 7.50 -4.63
C LEU A 263 -0.94 6.79 -6.00
N ARG A 264 -1.14 7.60 -7.05
CA ARG A 264 -1.28 7.17 -8.46
C ARG A 264 -2.33 6.07 -8.63
N TRP A 265 -3.43 6.18 -7.91
CA TRP A 265 -4.49 5.17 -7.90
C TRP A 265 -5.11 5.02 -9.29
N SER A 266 -5.33 3.76 -9.67
CA SER A 266 -6.14 3.36 -10.81
C SER A 266 -6.74 1.97 -10.54
N PRO A 267 -7.73 1.51 -11.32
CA PRO A 267 -8.33 0.19 -11.11
C PRO A 267 -7.34 -0.98 -11.19
N THR A 268 -6.20 -0.81 -11.87
CA THR A 268 -5.19 -1.87 -12.03
C THR A 268 -4.40 -2.15 -10.75
N VAL A 269 -4.22 -1.14 -9.89
CA VAL A 269 -3.49 -1.26 -8.61
C VAL A 269 -4.41 -1.49 -7.41
N ALA A 270 -5.73 -1.38 -7.58
CA ALA A 270 -6.71 -1.48 -6.49
C ALA A 270 -6.52 -2.75 -5.63
N LYS A 271 -6.24 -3.89 -6.25
CA LYS A 271 -6.02 -5.16 -5.54
C LYS A 271 -4.77 -5.14 -4.67
N SER A 272 -3.64 -4.62 -5.17
CA SER A 272 -2.38 -4.58 -4.40
C SER A 272 -2.47 -3.55 -3.27
N ARG A 273 -3.16 -2.43 -3.50
CA ARG A 273 -3.41 -1.36 -2.53
C ARG A 273 -4.37 -1.74 -1.40
N GLY A 274 -5.06 -2.88 -1.50
CA GLY A 274 -5.94 -3.39 -0.44
C GLY A 274 -5.24 -3.58 0.91
N VAL A 275 -3.92 -3.80 0.91
CA VAL A 275 -3.12 -3.95 2.13
C VAL A 275 -3.17 -2.72 3.05
N PHE A 276 -3.31 -1.51 2.50
CA PHE A 276 -3.44 -0.28 3.29
C PHE A 276 -4.80 -0.18 3.96
N LEU A 277 -5.86 -0.59 3.25
CA LEU A 277 -7.21 -0.64 3.80
C LEU A 277 -7.32 -1.67 4.94
N ILE A 278 -6.75 -2.86 4.73
CA ILE A 278 -6.70 -3.91 5.76
C ILE A 278 -5.92 -3.40 6.99
N SER A 279 -4.77 -2.76 6.78
CA SER A 279 -3.97 -2.16 7.87
C SER A 279 -4.76 -1.08 8.63
N ALA A 280 -5.54 -0.25 7.92
CA ALA A 280 -6.40 0.77 8.51
C ALA A 280 -7.49 0.15 9.40
N CYS A 281 -8.15 -0.92 8.95
CA CYS A 281 -9.14 -1.65 9.76
C CYS A 281 -8.49 -2.27 10.99
N LEU A 282 -7.30 -2.87 10.83
CA LEU A 282 -6.53 -3.45 11.94
C LEU A 282 -6.22 -2.40 13.01
N PHE A 283 -5.81 -1.20 12.59
CA PHE A 283 -5.49 -0.12 13.51
C PHE A 283 -6.72 0.36 14.29
N ILE A 284 -7.89 0.41 13.66
CA ILE A 284 -9.14 0.76 14.33
C ILE A 284 -9.52 -0.31 15.36
N CYS A 285 -9.53 -1.59 14.97
CA CYS A 285 -9.94 -2.69 15.83
C CYS A 285 -8.99 -2.90 17.02
N GLU A 286 -7.70 -2.60 16.85
CA GLU A 286 -6.68 -2.82 17.88
C GLU A 286 -6.11 -1.52 18.46
N SER A 287 -6.82 -0.41 18.32
CA SER A 287 -6.38 0.93 18.67
C SER A 287 -5.85 1.08 20.11
N ASN A 288 -6.34 0.28 21.06
CA ASN A 288 -5.89 0.28 22.46
C ASN A 288 -4.51 -0.34 22.68
N THR A 289 -4.00 -1.09 21.70
CA THR A 289 -2.75 -1.89 21.80
C THR A 289 -1.74 -1.54 20.71
N LEU A 290 -1.96 -0.40 20.06
CA LEU A 290 -1.10 0.09 18.99
C LEU A 290 0.19 0.67 19.61
N ASP A 291 1.35 0.08 19.28
CA ASP A 291 2.64 0.57 19.78
C ASP A 291 3.10 1.80 18.99
N ILE A 292 2.67 2.97 19.45
CA ILE A 292 3.01 4.27 18.85
C ILE A 292 4.38 4.80 19.29
N HIS A 293 5.02 4.16 20.26
CA HIS A 293 6.29 4.60 20.82
C HIS A 293 7.49 3.93 20.16
N TYR A 294 7.29 2.83 19.42
CA TYR A 294 8.35 2.21 18.65
C TYR A 294 8.92 3.18 17.59
N PRO A 295 10.19 3.60 17.69
CA PRO A 295 10.79 4.54 16.76
C PRO A 295 11.13 3.86 15.42
N VAL A 296 10.94 4.59 14.32
CA VAL A 296 11.32 4.14 12.97
C VAL A 296 12.15 5.26 12.30
N PRO A 297 13.43 5.04 11.99
CA PRO A 297 14.22 3.82 12.24
C PRO A 297 14.57 3.62 13.72
N GLN A 298 14.75 2.35 14.13
CA GLN A 298 15.14 2.02 15.51
C GLN A 298 16.62 2.31 15.79
N ASN A 299 17.52 2.04 14.83
CA ASN A 299 18.96 2.28 14.97
C ASN A 299 19.51 3.04 13.76
N ILE A 300 19.59 4.37 13.89
CA ILE A 300 20.06 5.26 12.83
C ILE A 300 21.51 4.96 12.42
N ILE A 301 22.37 4.55 13.36
CA ILE A 301 23.78 4.24 13.08
C ILE A 301 23.88 3.00 12.18
N THR A 302 23.13 1.94 12.50
CA THR A 302 23.08 0.74 11.66
C THR A 302 22.60 1.07 10.24
N ILE A 303 21.57 1.91 10.10
CA ILE A 303 21.08 2.34 8.78
C ILE A 303 22.18 3.07 8.01
N LYS A 304 22.90 4.01 8.64
CA LYS A 304 24.00 4.74 8.00
C LYS A 304 25.10 3.81 7.52
N ASN A 305 25.56 2.89 8.37
CA ASN A 305 26.61 1.92 8.01
C ASN A 305 26.21 1.04 6.83
N ILE A 306 24.92 0.65 6.73
CA ILE A 306 24.41 -0.11 5.58
C ILE A 306 24.44 0.75 4.32
N VAL A 307 23.96 1.99 4.41
CA VAL A 307 23.88 2.91 3.25
C VAL A 307 25.26 3.28 2.70
N GLU A 308 26.30 3.28 3.53
CA GLU A 308 27.70 3.48 3.11
C GLU A 308 28.17 2.44 2.08
N ASN A 309 27.56 1.25 2.03
CA ASN A 309 27.85 0.21 1.04
C ASN A 309 27.20 0.47 -0.33
N SER A 310 26.41 1.54 -0.49
CA SER A 310 25.75 1.87 -1.77
C SER A 310 26.68 1.89 -2.99
N PRO A 311 27.92 2.43 -2.94
CA PRO A 311 28.84 2.39 -4.07
C PRO A 311 29.23 0.98 -4.51
N GLU A 312 29.36 0.04 -3.56
CA GLU A 312 29.70 -1.36 -3.85
C GLU A 312 28.55 -2.08 -4.54
N TRP A 313 27.32 -1.87 -4.08
CA TRP A 313 26.14 -2.44 -4.74
C TRP A 313 25.94 -1.88 -6.16
N ILE A 314 26.19 -0.59 -6.36
CA ILE A 314 26.19 0.01 -7.70
C ILE A 314 27.23 -0.66 -8.60
N ASN A 315 28.45 -0.90 -8.09
CA ASN A 315 29.46 -1.63 -8.86
C ASN A 315 28.99 -3.04 -9.21
N SER A 316 28.44 -3.79 -8.25
CA SER A 316 27.91 -5.14 -8.47
C SER A 316 26.77 -5.18 -9.51
N ILE A 317 25.89 -4.18 -9.51
CA ILE A 317 24.84 -3.99 -10.53
C ILE A 317 25.47 -3.78 -11.91
N ILE A 318 26.48 -2.91 -12.02
CA ILE A 318 27.20 -2.67 -13.29
C ILE A 318 27.90 -3.94 -13.80
N GLN A 319 28.57 -4.70 -12.92
CA GLN A 319 29.23 -5.94 -13.34
C GLN A 319 28.21 -6.98 -13.82
N THR A 320 27.07 -7.09 -13.13
CA THR A 320 25.99 -8.00 -13.53
C THR A 320 25.46 -7.64 -14.92
N GLN A 321 25.23 -6.34 -15.17
CA GLN A 321 24.80 -5.85 -16.48
C GLN A 321 25.77 -6.22 -17.61
N LYS A 322 27.09 -6.16 -17.36
CA LYS A 322 28.10 -6.56 -18.35
C LYS A 322 28.03 -8.05 -18.68
N THR A 323 27.82 -8.91 -17.69
CA THR A 323 27.71 -10.36 -17.90
C THR A 323 26.51 -10.74 -18.76
N PHE A 324 25.38 -10.02 -18.64
CA PHE A 324 24.19 -10.25 -19.48
C PHE A 324 24.27 -9.61 -20.87
N SER A 325 25.21 -8.69 -21.09
CA SER A 325 25.39 -7.99 -22.37
C SER A 325 26.50 -8.59 -23.25
N ALA A 326 27.25 -9.57 -22.72
CA ALA A 326 28.29 -10.33 -23.42
C ALA A 326 27.71 -11.61 -24.06
#